data_AF-A0A1V2H3X3-F1
#
_entry.id   AF-A0A1V2H3X3-F1
#
_cell.length_a   1.000
_cell.length_b   1.000
_cell.length_c   1.000
_cell.angle_alpha   90.00
_cell.angle_beta   90.00
_cell.angle_gamma   90.00
#
_symmetry.space_group_name_H-M   'P 1'
#
loop_
_entity.id
_entity.type
_entity.pdbx_description
1 polymer ?
#
loop_
_entity_poly.entity_id
_entity_poly.type
_entity_poly.pdbx_seq_one_letter_code
_entity_poly.pdbx_strand_id
1 'polypeptide(L)'
;MSDLQTELAHFTGTTRWYRLDRRMLFTDGVKHLADRANCYWLLQLIGSFQHLQEVKRETWQSWKLTVTPDKEALIVMTNGRTPKTIVERRVEYTDFPLREMTLWVEEGDGEQMVILLPSEH
;
A
#
# COMPACT_ATOMS: atom_id res chain seq x y z
N MET A 1 -18.35 9.56 3.50
CA MET A 1 -17.42 8.46 3.13
C MET A 1 -17.62 8.22 1.65
N SER A 2 -16.56 8.15 0.86
CA SER A 2 -16.66 7.77 -0.56
C SER A 2 -17.08 6.30 -0.68
N ASP A 3 -17.88 5.95 -1.68
CA ASP A 3 -18.30 4.56 -1.96
C ASP A 3 -17.14 3.57 -1.93
N LEU A 4 -15.98 3.98 -2.47
CA LEU A 4 -14.75 3.19 -2.46
C LEU A 4 -14.28 2.77 -1.05
N GLN A 5 -14.37 3.64 -0.04
CA GLN A 5 -13.91 3.30 1.31
C GLN A 5 -14.82 2.24 1.96
N THR A 6 -16.12 2.31 1.67
CA THR A 6 -17.09 1.31 2.11
C THR A 6 -16.87 -0.01 1.37
N GLU A 7 -16.64 0.02 0.04
CA GLU A 7 -16.29 -1.15 -0.75
C GLU A 7 -15.05 -1.88 -0.18
N LEU A 8 -14.00 -1.13 0.16
CA LEU A 8 -12.74 -1.69 0.68
C LEU A 8 -12.91 -2.38 2.05
N ALA A 9 -13.82 -1.89 2.90
CA ALA A 9 -14.08 -2.49 4.21
C ALA A 9 -14.68 -3.90 4.14
N HIS A 10 -15.21 -4.31 2.99
CA HIS A 10 -15.78 -5.65 2.78
C HIS A 10 -14.74 -6.70 2.38
N PHE A 11 -13.49 -6.30 2.10
CA PHE A 11 -12.40 -7.25 1.84
C PHE A 11 -11.76 -7.68 3.16
N THR A 12 -11.99 -8.94 3.55
CA THR A 12 -11.51 -9.53 4.81
C THR A 12 -10.64 -10.77 4.58
N GLY A 13 -9.92 -10.79 3.46
CA GLY A 13 -9.09 -11.90 3.01
C GLY A 13 -9.00 -11.90 1.50
N THR A 14 -8.14 -12.76 0.95
CA THR A 14 -7.91 -12.86 -0.49
C THR A 14 -8.18 -14.26 -1.00
N THR A 15 -8.75 -14.35 -2.20
CA THR A 15 -8.96 -15.61 -2.92
C THR A 15 -7.97 -15.76 -4.07
N ARG A 16 -7.44 -14.62 -4.56
CA ARG A 16 -6.48 -14.58 -5.65
C ARG A 16 -5.32 -13.66 -5.31
N TRP A 17 -4.13 -14.13 -5.67
CA TRP A 17 -2.92 -13.34 -5.64
C TRP A 17 -2.64 -12.73 -7.01
N TYR A 18 -2.44 -11.41 -7.05
CA TYR A 18 -2.05 -10.68 -8.26
C TYR A 18 -0.57 -10.36 -8.19
N ARG A 19 0.12 -10.41 -9.34
CA ARG A 19 1.56 -10.19 -9.41
C ARG A 19 1.85 -8.74 -9.76
N LEU A 20 2.64 -8.07 -8.94
CA LEU A 20 3.20 -6.75 -9.25
C LEU A 20 4.52 -6.91 -10.04
N ASP A 21 5.42 -7.73 -9.50
CA ASP A 21 6.69 -8.10 -10.13
C ASP A 21 7.13 -9.51 -9.68
N ARG A 22 8.41 -9.88 -9.86
CA ARG A 22 8.91 -11.21 -9.46
C ARG A 22 8.90 -11.44 -7.93
N ARG A 23 9.02 -10.38 -7.13
CA ARG A 23 9.16 -10.43 -5.67
C ARG A 23 7.90 -10.02 -4.94
N MET A 24 6.92 -9.46 -5.64
CA MET A 24 5.73 -8.88 -5.01
C MET A 24 4.42 -9.38 -5.56
N LEU A 25 3.52 -9.70 -4.63
CA LEU A 25 2.12 -10.01 -4.85
C LEU A 25 1.22 -8.96 -4.19
N PHE A 26 -0.07 -8.97 -4.52
CA PHE A 26 -1.08 -8.20 -3.81
C PHE A 26 -2.46 -8.88 -3.83
N THR A 27 -3.32 -8.49 -2.89
CA THR A 27 -4.64 -9.09 -2.62
C THR A 27 -5.76 -8.59 -3.54
N ASP A 28 -6.92 -9.25 -3.47
CA ASP A 28 -8.16 -8.84 -4.13
C ASP A 28 -8.59 -7.40 -3.76
N GLY A 29 -8.53 -7.03 -2.48
CA GLY A 29 -8.87 -5.67 -2.03
C GLY A 29 -7.92 -4.61 -2.59
N VAL A 30 -6.62 -4.90 -2.64
CA VAL A 30 -5.63 -4.00 -3.25
C VAL A 30 -5.85 -3.88 -4.76
N LYS A 31 -6.20 -4.98 -5.45
CA LYS A 31 -6.56 -4.95 -6.88
C LYS A 31 -7.77 -4.06 -7.13
N HIS A 32 -8.81 -4.21 -6.32
CA HIS A 32 -10.02 -3.39 -6.41
C HIS A 32 -9.73 -1.91 -6.17
N LEU A 33 -8.94 -1.58 -5.14
CA LEU A 33 -8.45 -0.22 -4.90
C LEU A 33 -7.72 0.33 -6.13
N ALA A 34 -6.76 -0.42 -6.67
CA ALA A 34 -5.94 0.02 -7.80
C ALA A 34 -6.77 0.29 -9.06
N ASP A 35 -7.77 -0.55 -9.35
CA ASP A 35 -8.69 -0.36 -10.48
C ASP A 35 -9.62 0.84 -10.28
N ARG A 36 -10.26 0.94 -9.11
CA ARG A 36 -11.28 1.97 -8.83
C ARG A 36 -10.68 3.36 -8.67
N ALA A 37 -9.48 3.46 -8.10
CA ALA A 37 -8.78 4.72 -7.87
C ALA A 37 -7.70 5.03 -8.91
N ASN A 38 -7.53 4.19 -9.94
CA ASN A 38 -6.45 4.29 -10.93
C ASN A 38 -5.06 4.46 -10.29
N CYS A 39 -4.82 3.78 -9.15
CA CYS A 39 -3.67 4.04 -8.29
C CYS A 39 -2.59 2.96 -8.35
N TYR A 40 -2.43 2.29 -9.49
CA TYR A 40 -1.32 1.35 -9.69
C TYR A 40 0.06 1.98 -9.47
N TRP A 41 0.17 3.29 -9.67
CA TRP A 41 1.37 4.07 -9.35
C TRP A 41 1.78 3.92 -7.87
N LEU A 42 0.83 3.79 -6.94
CA LEU A 42 1.12 3.60 -5.52
C LEU A 42 1.77 2.24 -5.27
N LEU A 43 1.30 1.19 -5.94
CA LEU A 43 1.88 -0.16 -5.82
C LEU A 43 3.28 -0.19 -6.41
N GLN A 44 3.47 0.41 -7.59
CA GLN A 44 4.80 0.53 -8.22
C GLN A 44 5.76 1.34 -7.35
N LEU A 45 5.29 2.41 -6.71
CA LEU A 45 6.07 3.21 -5.77
C LEU A 45 6.49 2.37 -4.55
N ILE A 46 5.56 1.66 -3.90
CA ILE A 46 5.86 0.77 -2.76
C ILE A 46 6.87 -0.30 -3.18
N GLY A 47 6.67 -0.93 -4.33
CA GLY A 47 7.58 -1.94 -4.87
C GLY A 47 8.96 -1.41 -5.17
N SER A 48 9.06 -0.16 -5.64
CA SER A 48 10.34 0.50 -5.86
C SER A 48 11.15 0.68 -4.58
N PHE A 49 10.57 0.64 -3.38
CA PHE A 49 11.32 0.75 -2.12
C PHE A 49 11.81 -0.58 -1.56
N GLN A 50 11.28 -1.71 -2.04
CA GLN A 50 11.58 -3.02 -1.45
C GLN A 50 13.03 -3.49 -1.64
N HIS A 51 13.82 -2.80 -2.47
CA HIS A 51 15.25 -3.07 -2.62
C HIS A 51 16.13 -2.35 -1.60
N LEU A 52 15.61 -1.36 -0.87
CA LEU A 52 16.36 -0.64 0.16
C LEU A 52 16.55 -1.53 1.39
N GLN A 53 17.78 -1.64 1.89
CA GLN A 53 18.11 -2.51 3.03
C GLN A 53 17.30 -2.19 4.28
N GLU A 54 17.01 -0.92 4.50
CA GLU A 54 16.24 -0.45 5.65
C GLU A 54 14.75 -0.76 5.60
N VAL A 55 14.22 -1.00 4.40
CA VAL A 55 12.84 -1.45 4.17
C VAL A 55 12.82 -2.97 4.19
N LYS A 56 13.75 -3.62 3.47
CA LYS A 56 13.83 -5.07 3.32
C LYS A 56 14.00 -5.82 4.64
N ARG A 57 14.63 -5.21 5.65
CA ARG A 57 14.81 -5.84 6.97
C ARG A 57 13.53 -5.89 7.81
N GLU A 58 12.49 -5.16 7.41
CA GLU A 58 11.24 -5.08 8.14
C GLU A 58 10.26 -6.12 7.56
N THR A 59 9.96 -7.16 8.34
CA THR A 59 9.06 -8.27 7.93
C THR A 59 7.60 -7.83 7.77
N TRP A 60 7.25 -6.69 8.34
CA TRP A 60 5.96 -6.03 8.20
C TRP A 60 6.15 -4.51 8.08
N GLN A 61 5.37 -3.91 7.21
CA GLN A 61 5.49 -2.51 6.81
C GLN A 61 4.10 -1.89 6.72
N SER A 62 3.93 -0.68 7.26
CA SER A 62 2.73 0.13 7.08
C SER A 62 3.04 1.33 6.20
N TRP A 63 2.39 1.39 5.04
CA TRP A 63 2.49 2.43 4.04
C TRP A 63 1.26 3.31 4.09
N LYS A 64 1.38 4.50 4.66
CA LYS A 64 0.31 5.49 4.74
C LYS A 64 0.47 6.55 3.65
N LEU A 65 -0.51 6.64 2.77
CA LEU A 65 -0.73 7.76 1.84
C LEU A 65 -1.68 8.77 2.49
N THR A 66 -1.32 10.06 2.45
CA THR A 66 -2.18 11.18 2.81
C THR A 66 -2.21 12.17 1.67
N VAL A 67 -3.41 12.62 1.26
CA VAL A 67 -3.62 13.56 0.15
C VAL A 67 -4.15 14.88 0.71
N THR A 68 -3.51 15.99 0.34
CA THR A 68 -3.91 17.34 0.75
C THR A 68 -5.08 17.85 -0.11
N PRO A 69 -5.79 18.92 0.32
CA PRO A 69 -6.79 19.58 -0.51
C PRO A 69 -6.25 20.07 -1.86
N ASP A 70 -4.97 20.43 -1.92
CA ASP A 70 -4.26 20.93 -3.11
C ASP A 70 -3.77 19.80 -4.04
N LYS A 71 -4.21 18.56 -3.80
CA LYS A 71 -3.84 17.36 -4.58
C LYS A 71 -2.39 16.94 -4.49
N GLU A 72 -1.63 17.47 -3.53
CA GLU A 72 -0.33 16.91 -3.15
C GLU A 72 -0.52 15.66 -2.29
N ALA A 73 0.46 14.76 -2.30
CA ALA A 73 0.42 13.55 -1.50
C ALA A 73 1.73 13.32 -0.72
N LEU A 74 1.58 12.76 0.47
CA LEU A 74 2.68 12.30 1.32
C LEU A 74 2.51 10.81 1.59
N ILE A 75 3.55 10.05 1.29
CA ILE A 75 3.64 8.62 1.55
C ILE A 75 4.69 8.39 2.62
N VAL A 76 4.30 7.72 3.69
CA VAL A 76 5.15 7.41 4.84
C VAL A 76 5.13 5.90 5.05
N MET A 77 6.31 5.31 5.19
CA MET A 77 6.47 3.93 5.64
C MET A 77 7.01 3.89 7.07
N THR A 78 6.38 3.05 7.89
CA THR A 78 6.85 2.69 9.24
C THR A 78 6.82 1.17 9.41
N ASN A 79 7.53 0.67 10.43
CA ASN A 79 7.47 -0.73 10.83
C ASN A 79 6.49 -1.01 11.99
N GLY A 80 5.72 0.00 12.43
CA GLY A 80 4.75 -0.10 13.53
C GLY A 80 5.34 -0.31 14.92
N ARG A 81 6.63 -0.62 15.04
CA ARG A 81 7.33 -0.88 16.32
C ARG A 81 7.87 0.39 16.96
N THR A 82 8.16 1.41 16.15
CA THR A 82 8.69 2.69 16.61
C THR A 82 7.94 3.83 15.94
N PRO A 83 7.90 5.03 16.54
CA PRO A 83 7.32 6.21 15.88
C PRO A 83 8.20 6.75 14.73
N LYS A 84 9.32 6.08 14.42
CA LYS A 84 10.28 6.54 13.42
C LYS A 84 9.81 6.19 12.01
N THR A 85 9.70 7.22 11.17
CA THR A 85 9.55 7.07 9.72
C THR A 85 10.81 6.45 9.10
N ILE A 86 10.63 5.42 8.27
CA ILE A 86 11.72 4.77 7.52
C ILE A 86 11.78 5.35 6.10
N VAL A 87 10.63 5.49 5.43
CA VAL A 87 10.54 6.14 4.11
C VAL A 87 9.58 7.30 4.18
N GLU A 88 9.98 8.44 3.59
CA GLU A 88 9.11 9.57 3.31
C GLU A 88 9.21 9.93 1.82
N ARG A 89 8.06 10.02 1.15
CA ARG A 89 7.96 10.41 -0.26
C ARG A 89 6.84 11.39 -0.48
N ARG A 90 7.17 12.52 -1.10
CA ARG A 90 6.22 13.53 -1.55
C ARG A 90 5.88 13.28 -3.01
N VAL A 91 4.62 13.48 -3.34
CA VAL A 91 4.06 13.41 -4.67
C VAL A 91 3.43 14.78 -4.93
N GLU A 92 3.97 15.50 -5.90
CA GLU A 92 3.57 16.89 -6.18
C GLU A 92 2.12 17.01 -6.66
N TYR A 93 1.59 15.94 -7.27
CA TYR A 93 0.20 15.89 -7.71
C TYR A 93 -0.32 14.46 -7.80
N THR A 94 -1.54 14.24 -7.34
CA THR A 94 -2.28 12.98 -7.54
C THR A 94 -3.77 13.22 -7.67
N ASP A 95 -4.43 12.43 -8.53
CA ASP A 95 -5.88 12.34 -8.65
C ASP A 95 -6.51 11.34 -7.66
N PHE A 96 -5.72 10.76 -6.75
CA PHE A 96 -6.20 9.77 -5.78
C PHE A 96 -7.45 10.29 -5.02
N PRO A 97 -8.53 9.50 -4.98
CA PRO A 97 -9.84 10.01 -4.58
C PRO A 97 -10.03 10.12 -3.06
N LEU A 98 -9.21 9.43 -2.26
CA LEU A 98 -9.33 9.41 -0.80
C LEU A 98 -8.33 10.37 -0.15
N ARG A 99 -8.70 10.93 1.01
CA ARG A 99 -7.80 11.78 1.80
C ARG A 99 -6.66 11.00 2.45
N GLU A 100 -6.90 9.73 2.76
CA GLU A 100 -5.88 8.84 3.28
C GLU A 100 -6.14 7.39 2.86
N MET A 101 -5.07 6.61 2.80
CA MET A 101 -5.10 5.18 2.56
C MET A 101 -3.90 4.54 3.26
N THR A 102 -4.11 3.40 3.90
CA THR A 102 -3.02 2.59 4.48
C THR A 102 -3.02 1.24 3.80
N LEU A 103 -1.86 0.85 3.28
CA LEU A 103 -1.58 -0.49 2.79
C LEU A 103 -0.50 -1.11 3.66
N TRP A 104 -0.58 -2.41 3.88
CA TRP A 104 0.49 -3.16 4.52
C TRP A 104 1.33 -3.89 3.49
N VAL A 105 2.59 -4.14 3.84
CA VAL A 105 3.45 -5.08 3.13
C VAL A 105 4.04 -6.05 4.13
N GLU A 106 3.88 -7.33 3.88
CA GLU A 106 4.39 -8.39 4.76
C GLU A 106 4.94 -9.58 3.98
N GLU A 107 5.70 -10.43 4.68
CA GLU A 107 6.17 -11.70 4.11
C GLU A 107 4.97 -12.62 3.86
N GLY A 108 4.81 -13.08 2.62
CA GLY A 108 3.84 -14.13 2.30
C GLY A 108 4.40 -15.52 2.59
N ASP A 109 3.58 -16.56 2.35
CA ASP A 109 3.97 -17.97 2.54
C ASP A 109 5.12 -18.46 1.62
N GLY A 110 5.56 -17.62 0.66
CA GLY A 110 6.67 -17.90 -0.24
C GLY A 110 7.77 -16.84 -0.15
N GLU A 111 8.72 -16.84 -1.09
CA GLU A 111 9.80 -15.84 -1.15
C GLU A 111 9.32 -14.42 -1.58
N GLN A 112 8.01 -14.20 -1.67
CA GLN A 112 7.41 -12.98 -2.18
C GLN A 112 6.79 -12.16 -1.04
N MET A 113 6.99 -10.84 -1.09
CA MET A 113 6.28 -9.90 -0.22
C MET A 113 4.87 -9.66 -0.77
N VAL A 114 3.92 -9.42 0.11
CA VAL A 114 2.50 -9.23 -0.23
C VAL A 114 2.07 -7.83 0.16
N ILE A 115 1.48 -7.08 -0.77
CA ILE A 115 0.73 -5.84 -0.46
C ILE A 115 -0.73 -6.21 -0.17
N LEU A 116 -1.26 -5.75 0.95
CA LEU A 116 -2.62 -6.05 1.38
C LEU A 116 -3.30 -4.85 2.04
N LEU A 117 -4.64 -4.88 2.09
CA LEU A 117 -5.37 -3.99 2.98
C LEU A 117 -5.19 -4.47 4.44
N PRO A 118 -5.20 -3.56 5.43
CA PRO A 118 -5.17 -3.95 6.85
C PRO A 118 -6.26 -4.93 7.27
N SER A 119 -7.40 -4.92 6.58
CA SER A 119 -8.53 -5.82 6.85
C SER A 119 -8.36 -7.22 6.26
N GLU A 120 -7.38 -7.43 5.37
CA GLU A 120 -7.12 -8.71 4.68
C GLU A 120 -5.98 -9.51 5.32
N HIS A 121 -5.42 -9.05 6.44
CA HIS A 121 -4.41 -9.74 7.25
C HIS A 121 -5.02 -10.83 8.12
#